data_AF-A0A7W0YPK4-F1
#
_entry.id   AF-A0A7W0YPK4-F1
#
_cell.length_a   1.000
_cell.length_b   1.000
_cell.length_c   1.000
_cell.angle_alpha   90.00
_cell.angle_beta   90.00
_cell.angle_gamma   90.00
#
_symmetry.space_group_name_H-M   'P 1'
#
loop_
_entity.id
_entity.type
_entity.pdbx_description
1 polymer ?
#
loop_
_entity_poly.entity_id
_entity_poly.type
_entity_poly.pdbx_seq_one_letter_code
_entity_poly.pdbx_strand_id
1 'polypeptide(L)'
;TLHLAELLGGAPYRVPKHCTVLQDGRPVRIDYGENDHCCKRFTLAGEWLVGQGMQSEGPVGHAHARLVRARDVVGVALERLARDPLIFLHPPGAGCTECDAARASVAG
;
A
#
# COMPACT_ATOMS: atom_id res chain seq x y z
N THR A 1 7.33 -0.28 0.24
CA THR A 1 7.43 1.01 0.98
C THR A 1 6.09 1.68 1.20
N LEU A 2 5.18 1.75 0.21
CA LEU A 2 3.86 2.35 0.42
C LEU A 2 3.01 1.60 1.46
N HIS A 3 3.01 0.27 1.47
CA HIS A 3 2.36 -0.49 2.56
C HIS A 3 2.90 -0.16 3.96
N LEU A 4 4.19 0.16 4.08
CA LEU A 4 4.73 0.63 5.36
C LEU A 4 4.16 2.01 5.72
N ALA A 5 4.02 2.91 4.74
CA ALA A 5 3.42 4.23 4.96
C ALA A 5 1.94 4.12 5.36
N GLU A 6 1.17 3.18 4.82
CA GLU A 6 -0.21 2.90 5.25
C GLU A 6 -0.29 2.49 6.73
N LEU A 7 0.60 1.60 7.17
CA LEU A 7 0.69 1.18 8.57
C LEU A 7 1.09 2.34 9.49
N LEU A 8 2.12 3.11 9.12
CA LEU A 8 2.58 4.27 9.88
C LEU A 8 1.56 5.42 9.88
N GLY A 9 0.81 5.57 8.80
CA GLY A 9 -0.19 6.62 8.59
C GLY A 9 -1.57 6.29 9.16
N GLY A 10 -1.73 5.13 9.79
CA GLY A 10 -2.98 4.76 10.45
C GLY A 10 -4.11 4.37 9.50
N ALA A 11 -3.79 3.86 8.29
CA ALA A 11 -4.80 3.32 7.39
C ALA A 11 -5.65 2.26 8.12
N PRO A 12 -6.99 2.35 8.13
CA PRO A 12 -7.82 1.59 9.06
C PRO A 12 -8.21 0.18 8.58
N TYR A 13 -7.99 -0.14 7.30
CA TYR A 13 -8.42 -1.41 6.71
C TYR A 13 -7.47 -2.57 7.04
N ARG A 14 -8.03 -3.72 7.43
CA ARG A 14 -7.30 -4.96 7.72
C ARG A 14 -8.08 -6.16 7.18
N VAL A 15 -7.66 -6.69 6.03
CA VAL A 15 -8.25 -7.91 5.48
C VAL A 15 -7.62 -9.15 6.14
N PRO A 16 -8.40 -10.20 6.46
CA PRO A 16 -7.85 -11.42 7.05
C PRO A 16 -6.89 -12.14 6.09
N LYS A 17 -5.70 -12.46 6.58
CA LYS A 17 -4.65 -13.21 5.87
C LYS A 17 -4.03 -14.23 6.83
N HIS A 18 -3.19 -15.11 6.29
CA HIS A 18 -2.43 -16.04 7.10
C HIS A 18 -1.09 -16.37 6.45
N CYS A 19 -0.12 -16.74 7.27
CA CYS A 19 1.11 -17.39 6.85
C CYS A 19 1.28 -18.71 7.60
N THR A 20 2.17 -19.58 7.09
CA THR A 20 2.53 -20.83 7.76
C THR A 20 3.99 -20.75 8.17
N VAL A 21 4.26 -20.95 9.45
CA VAL A 21 5.60 -21.01 10.03
C VAL A 21 5.95 -22.43 10.45
N LEU A 22 7.24 -22.75 10.55
CA LEU A 22 7.69 -23.99 11.15
C LEU A 22 7.92 -23.75 12.65
N GLN A 23 7.17 -24.44 13.50
CA GLN A 23 7.33 -24.39 14.94
C GLN A 23 7.44 -25.82 15.47
N ASP A 24 8.53 -26.12 16.17
CA ASP A 24 8.82 -27.45 16.73
C ASP A 24 8.72 -28.59 15.70
N GLY A 25 9.20 -28.33 14.47
CA GLY A 25 9.15 -29.29 13.36
C GLY A 25 7.76 -29.49 12.74
N ARG A 26 6.75 -28.69 13.13
CA ARG A 26 5.38 -28.77 12.60
C ARG A 26 4.98 -27.48 11.89
N PRO A 27 4.20 -27.56 10.79
CA PRO A 27 3.62 -26.38 10.15
C PRO A 27 2.52 -25.80 11.03
N VAL A 28 2.64 -24.52 11.39
CA VAL A 28 1.66 -23.77 12.19
C VAL A 28 1.16 -22.58 11.39
N ARG A 29 -0.17 -22.47 11.28
CA ARG A 29 -0.84 -21.31 10.66
C ARG A 29 -0.90 -20.15 11.65
N ILE A 30 -0.54 -18.96 11.19
CA ILE A 30 -0.66 -17.69 11.91
C ILE A 30 -1.59 -16.78 11.11
N ASP A 31 -2.77 -16.50 11.65
CA ASP A 31 -3.72 -15.54 11.09
C ASP A 31 -3.38 -14.11 11.53
N TYR A 32 -3.56 -13.15 10.62
CA TYR A 32 -3.32 -11.72 10.88
C TYR A 32 -4.20 -10.83 9.98
N GLY A 33 -4.31 -9.55 10.32
CA GLY A 33 -4.95 -8.54 9.47
C GLY A 33 -3.90 -7.79 8.64
N GLU A 34 -4.06 -7.75 7.32
CA GLU A 34 -3.16 -7.06 6.40
C GLU A 34 -3.82 -5.82 5.78
N ASN A 35 -3.07 -4.73 5.62
CA ASN A 35 -3.50 -3.53 4.88
C ASN A 35 -3.43 -3.75 3.36
N ASP A 36 -4.02 -4.86 2.89
CA ASP A 36 -3.95 -5.31 1.51
C ASP A 36 -5.17 -4.87 0.68
N HIS A 37 -4.93 -4.60 -0.60
CA HIS A 37 -5.90 -4.22 -1.62
C HIS A 37 -5.23 -4.32 -3.01
N CYS A 38 -5.94 -4.06 -4.11
CA CYS A 38 -5.41 -4.25 -5.46
C CYS A 38 -4.16 -3.40 -5.85
N CYS A 39 -3.69 -2.50 -4.97
CA CYS A 39 -2.52 -1.63 -5.15
C CYS A 39 -2.51 -0.67 -6.36
N LYS A 40 -3.48 -0.71 -7.28
CA LYS A 40 -3.43 0.09 -8.54
C LYS A 40 -3.36 1.60 -8.29
N ARG A 41 -3.96 2.10 -7.21
CA ARG A 41 -3.92 3.51 -6.84
C ARG A 41 -2.60 3.96 -6.21
N PHE A 42 -1.62 3.08 -6.03
CA PHE A 42 -0.26 3.48 -5.69
C PHE A 42 0.41 4.32 -6.79
N THR A 43 -0.10 4.30 -8.02
CA THR A 43 0.30 5.25 -9.07
C THR A 43 0.18 6.71 -8.62
N LEU A 44 -0.78 7.05 -7.74
CA LEU A 44 -0.93 8.40 -7.20
C LEU A 44 0.34 8.88 -6.48
N ALA A 45 1.03 7.99 -5.75
CA ALA A 45 2.28 8.33 -5.10
C ALA A 45 3.39 8.62 -6.12
N GLY A 46 3.42 7.91 -7.24
CA GLY A 46 4.31 8.22 -8.36
C GLY A 46 4.08 9.63 -8.90
N GLU A 47 2.81 10.01 -9.13
CA GLU A 47 2.44 11.35 -9.58
C GLU A 47 2.85 12.44 -8.58
N TRP A 48 2.69 12.20 -7.27
CA TRP A 48 3.10 13.13 -6.23
C TRP A 48 4.62 13.31 -6.16
N LEU A 49 5.39 12.22 -6.32
CA LEU A 49 6.85 12.25 -6.30
C LEU A 49 7.40 12.98 -7.53
N VAL A 50 6.81 12.74 -8.72
CA VAL A 50 7.15 13.47 -9.94
C VAL A 50 6.83 14.96 -9.79
N GLY A 51 5.63 15.31 -9.32
CA GLY A 51 5.21 16.70 -9.13
C GLY A 51 6.07 17.50 -8.13
N GLN A 52 6.81 16.81 -7.25
CA GLN A 52 7.72 17.42 -6.28
C GLN A 52 9.20 17.30 -6.66
N GLY A 53 9.53 16.77 -7.83
CA GLY A 53 10.91 16.57 -8.27
C GLY A 53 11.69 15.55 -7.42
N MET A 54 10.99 14.65 -6.71
CA MET A 54 11.58 13.63 -5.82
C MET A 54 11.82 12.29 -6.50
N GLN A 55 11.38 12.15 -7.76
CA GLN A 55 11.61 10.98 -8.60
C GLN A 55 12.54 11.32 -9.76
N SER A 56 13.61 10.54 -9.91
CA SER A 56 14.42 10.53 -11.12
C SER A 56 13.96 9.40 -12.04
N GLU A 57 13.99 9.65 -13.34
CA GLU A 57 13.59 8.68 -14.37
C GLU A 57 14.69 8.51 -15.40
N GLY A 58 14.81 7.32 -15.96
CA GLY A 58 15.77 7.03 -17.02
C GLY A 58 15.75 5.57 -17.45
N PRO A 59 16.45 5.21 -18.53
CA PRO A 59 16.56 3.83 -18.95
C PRO A 59 17.55 3.06 -18.06
N VAL A 60 17.19 1.83 -17.69
CA VAL A 60 18.13 0.82 -17.16
C VAL A 60 17.98 -0.43 -18.02
N GLY A 61 18.98 -0.71 -18.87
CA GLY A 61 18.80 -1.63 -19.99
C GLY A 61 17.69 -1.13 -20.92
N HIS A 62 16.71 -1.99 -21.22
CA HIS A 62 15.53 -1.63 -22.01
C HIS A 62 14.33 -1.16 -21.18
N ALA A 63 14.42 -1.18 -19.85
CA ALA A 63 13.31 -0.81 -18.98
C ALA A 63 13.31 0.70 -18.68
N HIS A 64 12.11 1.28 -18.63
CA HIS A 64 11.91 2.59 -18.01
C HIS A 64 12.01 2.43 -16.49
N ALA A 65 13.04 3.02 -15.89
CA ALA A 65 13.34 2.93 -14.47
C ALA A 65 13.00 4.22 -13.74
N ARG A 66 12.60 4.05 -12.47
CA ARG A 66 12.30 5.14 -11.53
C ARG A 66 13.16 4.96 -10.30
N LEU A 67 13.84 6.02 -9.88
CA LEU A 67 14.64 6.05 -8.66
C LEU A 67 14.08 7.11 -7.71
N VAL A 68 13.82 6.67 -6.48
CA VAL A 68 13.25 7.50 -5.40
C VAL A 68 13.90 7.13 -4.08
N ARG A 69 14.01 8.08 -3.14
CA ARG A 69 14.42 7.75 -1.77
C ARG A 69 13.25 7.12 -1.03
N ALA A 70 13.50 6.05 -0.28
CA ALA A 70 12.46 5.39 0.50
C ALA A 70 11.78 6.35 1.51
N ARG A 71 12.52 7.28 2.10
CA ARG A 71 11.98 8.29 3.02
C ARG A 71 11.03 9.26 2.33
N ASP A 72 11.30 9.62 1.08
CA ASP A 72 10.45 10.56 0.32
C ASP A 72 9.13 9.86 -0.03
N VAL A 73 9.18 8.58 -0.43
CA VAL A 73 7.98 7.75 -0.65
C VAL A 73 7.10 7.69 0.60
N VAL A 74 7.70 7.46 1.77
CA VAL A 74 6.95 7.45 3.04
C VAL A 74 6.38 8.83 3.35
N GLY A 75 7.20 9.89 3.24
CA GLY A 75 6.80 11.26 3.57
C GLY A 75 5.59 11.74 2.76
N VAL A 76 5.62 11.58 1.44
CA VAL A 76 4.50 12.03 0.59
C VAL A 76 3.23 11.21 0.82
N ALA A 77 3.36 9.91 1.10
CA ALA A 77 2.22 9.05 1.38
C ALA A 77 1.58 9.41 2.73
N LEU A 78 2.37 9.63 3.77
CA LEU A 78 1.88 10.03 5.09
C LEU A 78 1.11 11.35 5.05
N GLU A 79 1.59 12.35 4.29
CA GLU A 79 0.89 13.64 4.14
C GLU A 79 -0.52 13.47 3.55
N ARG A 80 -0.69 12.51 2.63
CA ARG A 80 -1.96 12.24 1.96
C ARG A 80 -2.88 11.36 2.82
N LEU A 81 -2.32 10.32 3.42
CA LEU A 81 -3.03 9.42 4.36
C LEU A 81 -3.58 10.17 5.57
N ALA A 82 -2.88 11.20 6.06
CA ALA A 82 -3.36 12.04 7.15
C ALA A 82 -4.63 12.83 6.81
N ARG A 83 -4.89 13.08 5.50
CA ARG A 83 -6.08 13.79 5.01
C ARG A 83 -7.19 12.83 4.60
N ASP A 84 -6.82 11.72 3.97
CA ASP A 84 -7.73 10.67 3.54
C ASP A 84 -7.07 9.29 3.78
N PRO A 85 -7.38 8.62 4.91
CA PRO A 85 -6.83 7.31 5.23
C PRO A 85 -7.22 6.21 4.24
N LEU A 86 -8.18 6.45 3.35
CA LEU A 86 -8.66 5.50 2.33
C LEU A 86 -8.21 5.89 0.92
N ILE A 87 -7.29 6.85 0.77
CA ILE A 87 -6.88 7.42 -0.52
C ILE A 87 -6.40 6.37 -1.54
N PHE A 88 -5.80 5.27 -1.06
CA PHE A 88 -5.29 4.18 -1.89
C PHE A 88 -6.34 3.11 -2.23
N LEU A 89 -7.53 3.17 -1.64
CA LEU A 89 -8.66 2.33 -2.05
C LEU A 89 -9.40 2.97 -3.22
N HIS A 90 -9.86 2.16 -4.17
CA HIS A 90 -10.79 2.65 -5.19
C HIS A 90 -12.08 3.15 -4.53
N PRO A 91 -12.72 4.21 -5.07
CA PRO A 91 -13.99 4.68 -4.54
C PRO A 91 -15.06 3.58 -4.61
N PRO A 92 -16.08 3.62 -3.74
CA PRO A 92 -17.22 2.71 -3.84
C PRO A 92 -17.83 2.71 -5.25
N GLY A 93 -18.22 1.54 -5.75
CA GLY A 93 -18.83 1.41 -7.08
C GLY A 93 -17.84 1.36 -8.25
N ALA A 94 -16.52 1.42 -8.00
CA ALA A 94 -15.50 1.23 -9.04
C ALA A 94 -15.35 -0.22 -9.53
N GLY A 95 -16.10 -1.18 -8.96
CA GLY A 95 -16.04 -2.59 -9.32
C GLY A 95 -14.73 -3.29 -8.90
N CYS A 96 -14.05 -2.78 -7.86
CA CYS A 96 -12.80 -3.35 -7.38
C CYS A 96 -13.05 -4.15 -6.09
N THR A 97 -13.27 -5.46 -6.24
CA THR A 97 -13.59 -6.38 -5.14
C THR A 97 -12.58 -6.35 -3.99
N GLU A 98 -11.29 -6.24 -4.29
CA GLU A 98 -10.22 -6.16 -3.28
C GLU A 98 -10.30 -4.86 -2.46
N CYS A 99 -10.54 -3.72 -3.12
CA CYS A 99 -10.70 -2.45 -2.42
C CYS A 99 -12.03 -2.37 -1.65
N ASP A 100 -13.09 -3.00 -2.17
CA ASP A 100 -14.38 -3.10 -1.48
C ASP A 100 -14.25 -3.96 -0.21
N ALA A 101 -13.51 -5.08 -0.27
CA ALA A 101 -13.21 -5.92 0.89
C ALA A 101 -12.38 -5.16 1.94
N ALA A 102 -11.33 -4.44 1.51
CA ALA A 102 -10.55 -3.59 2.41
C ALA A 102 -11.44 -2.51 3.06
N ARG A 103 -12.29 -1.84 2.29
CA ARG A 103 -13.23 -0.85 2.80
C ARG A 103 -14.22 -1.44 3.80
N ALA A 104 -14.74 -2.64 3.54
CA ALA A 104 -15.67 -3.33 4.42
C ALA A 104 -15.02 -3.69 5.77
N SER A 105 -13.70 -3.92 5.80
CA SER A 105 -12.97 -4.23 7.04
C SER A 105 -12.79 -3.05 8.01
N VAL A 106 -13.12 -1.81 7.59
CA VAL A 106 -12.99 -0.61 8.43
C VAL A 106 -14.07 -0.54 9.52
N ALA A 107 -15.16 -1.28 9.34
CA ALA A 107 -16.21 -1.45 10.33
C ALA A 107 -16.03 -2.79 11.05
N GLY A 108 -15.08 -2.82 11.98
CA GLY A 108 -14.80 -3.92 12.91
C GLY A 108 -14.38 -3.35 14.25
#